data_AF-A0A847ENV6-F1
#
_entry.id   AF-A0A847ENV6-F1
#
_cell.length_a   1.000
_cell.length_b   1.000
_cell.length_c   1.000
_cell.angle_alpha   90.00
_cell.angle_beta   90.00
_cell.angle_gamma   90.00
#
_symmetry.space_group_name_H-M   'P 1'
#
loop_
_entity.id
_entity.type
_entity.pdbx_description
1 polymer ?
#
loop_
_entity_poly.entity_id
_entity_poly.type
_entity_poly.pdbx_seq_one_letter_code
_entity_poly.pdbx_strand_id
1 'polypeptide(L)'
;MSVRVPGIHPLLAIAPAGVALHTRTFADAAGSSAAMDAVADGAYGLAAVALEYLRDDALAAAVRADFEASGGLVDVPALFG
;
A
#
# COMPACT_ATOMS: atom_id res chain seq x y z
N MET A 1 2.28 8.20 2.99
CA MET A 1 3.03 7.40 1.99
C MET A 1 4.27 8.17 1.59
N SER A 2 5.35 7.48 1.19
CA SER A 2 6.54 8.16 0.68
C SER A 2 6.22 8.83 -0.65
N VAL A 3 6.69 10.05 -0.86
CA VAL A 3 6.62 10.79 -2.13
C VAL A 3 7.94 10.70 -2.91
N ARG A 4 8.86 9.83 -2.47
CA ARG A 4 10.19 9.68 -3.08
C ARG A 4 10.25 8.58 -4.15
N VAL A 5 9.32 7.64 -4.10
CA VAL A 5 9.28 6.46 -4.96
C VAL A 5 7.83 6.06 -5.19
N PRO A 6 7.51 5.33 -6.27
CA PRO A 6 6.21 4.70 -6.42
C PRO A 6 5.89 3.84 -5.19
N GLY A 7 4.68 3.97 -4.65
CA GLY A 7 4.27 3.24 -3.45
C GLY A 7 2.76 3.04 -3.39
N ILE A 8 2.35 1.95 -2.75
CA ILE A 8 0.94 1.58 -2.56
C ILE A 8 0.60 1.54 -1.08
N HIS A 9 -0.64 1.92 -0.73
CA HIS A 9 -1.19 1.77 0.61
C HIS A 9 -2.54 1.04 0.55
N PRO A 10 -2.53 -0.27 0.19
CA PRO A 10 -3.74 -1.04 0.09
C PRO A 10 -4.33 -1.33 1.47
N LEU A 11 -5.64 -1.54 1.52
CA LEU A 11 -6.36 -1.99 2.70
C LEU A 11 -6.91 -3.40 2.45
N LEU A 12 -6.79 -4.25 3.47
CA LEU A 12 -7.43 -5.57 3.51
C LEU A 12 -8.56 -5.53 4.53
N ALA A 13 -9.70 -6.12 4.18
CA ALA A 13 -10.87 -6.11 5.03
C ALA A 13 -10.70 -7.07 6.21
N ILE A 14 -10.66 -6.53 7.42
CA ILE A 14 -10.61 -7.31 8.68
C ILE A 14 -11.81 -7.05 9.60
N ALA A 15 -12.70 -6.13 9.21
CA ALA A 15 -13.86 -5.72 9.97
C ALA A 15 -15.08 -5.54 9.04
N PRO A 16 -16.32 -5.62 9.55
CA PRO A 16 -17.51 -5.28 8.79
C PRO A 16 -17.47 -3.85 8.22
N ALA A 17 -18.18 -3.64 7.12
CA ALA A 17 -18.30 -2.31 6.53
C ALA A 17 -18.85 -1.29 7.53
N GLY A 18 -18.26 -0.09 7.56
CA GLY A 18 -18.67 1.00 8.46
C GLY A 18 -17.95 1.04 9.81
N VAL A 19 -17.12 0.05 10.16
CA VAL A 19 -16.26 0.14 11.35
C VAL A 19 -15.11 1.11 11.11
N ALA A 20 -14.98 2.14 11.96
CA ALA A 20 -13.92 3.15 11.85
C ALA A 20 -12.59 2.65 12.45
N LEU A 21 -11.47 2.96 11.78
CA LEU A 21 -10.13 2.43 12.06
C LEU A 21 -9.61 2.68 13.50
N HIS A 22 -9.90 3.85 14.06
CA HIS A 22 -9.38 4.26 15.38
C HIS A 22 -10.40 4.03 16.51
N THR A 23 -11.03 2.87 16.53
CA THR A 23 -12.04 2.50 17.52
C THR A 23 -11.67 1.22 18.27
N ARG A 24 -12.27 1.00 19.44
CA ARG A 24 -12.13 -0.27 20.17
C ARG A 24 -12.63 -1.45 19.35
N THR A 25 -13.73 -1.26 18.63
CA THR A 25 -14.29 -2.28 17.72
C THR A 25 -13.29 -2.69 16.63
N PHE A 26 -12.54 -1.74 16.07
CA PHE A 26 -11.50 -2.09 15.10
C PHE A 26 -10.29 -2.76 15.75
N ALA A 27 -9.95 -2.40 16.99
CA ALA A 27 -8.90 -3.09 17.75
C ALA A 27 -9.28 -4.56 18.02
N ASP A 28 -10.54 -4.84 18.37
CA ASP A 28 -11.03 -6.21 18.54
C ASP A 28 -10.96 -6.99 17.22
N ALA A 29 -11.34 -6.35 16.10
CA ALA A 29 -11.24 -6.94 14.77
C ALA A 29 -9.79 -7.24 14.36
N ALA A 30 -8.85 -6.36 14.69
CA ALA A 30 -7.42 -6.54 14.42
C ALA A 30 -6.79 -7.70 15.20
N GLY A 31 -7.38 -8.11 16.33
CA GLY A 31 -6.97 -9.29 17.09
C GLY A 31 -7.64 -10.60 16.65
N SER A 32 -8.47 -10.58 15.61
CA SER A 32 -9.27 -11.74 15.18
C SER A 32 -8.48 -12.72 14.30
N SER A 33 -8.98 -13.95 14.15
CA SER A 33 -8.43 -14.93 13.20
C SER A 33 -8.53 -14.45 11.75
N ALA A 34 -9.61 -13.74 11.40
CA ALA A 34 -9.77 -13.17 10.06
C ALA A 34 -8.69 -12.11 9.75
N ALA A 35 -8.24 -11.35 10.76
CA ALA A 35 -7.11 -10.44 10.59
C ALA A 35 -5.79 -11.20 10.35
N MET A 36 -5.60 -12.36 10.97
CA MET A 36 -4.43 -13.22 10.72
C MET A 36 -4.44 -13.79 9.29
N ASP A 37 -5.60 -14.23 8.80
CA ASP A 37 -5.74 -14.67 7.40
C ASP A 37 -5.44 -13.51 6.44
N ALA A 38 -5.97 -12.31 6.72
CA ALA A 38 -5.68 -11.12 5.93
C ALA A 38 -4.18 -10.73 5.96
N VAL A 39 -3.46 -10.98 7.06
CA VAL A 39 -2.00 -10.78 7.09
C VAL A 39 -1.29 -11.73 6.15
N ALA A 40 -1.70 -13.01 6.11
CA ALA A 40 -1.13 -13.98 5.18
C ALA A 40 -1.42 -13.60 3.72
N ASP A 41 -2.66 -13.21 3.41
CA ASP A 41 -3.05 -12.73 2.08
C ASP A 41 -2.27 -11.48 1.67
N GLY A 42 -2.09 -10.54 2.60
CA GLY A 42 -1.30 -9.33 2.37
C GLY A 42 0.17 -9.62 2.13
N ALA A 43 0.76 -10.53 2.89
CA ALA A 43 2.14 -10.94 2.71
C ALA A 43 2.35 -11.61 1.35
N TYR A 44 1.45 -12.52 0.96
CA TYR A 44 1.49 -13.15 -0.35
C TYR A 44 1.32 -12.13 -1.48
N GLY A 45 0.33 -11.24 -1.38
CA GLY A 45 0.07 -10.21 -2.37
C GLY A 45 1.26 -9.27 -2.57
N LEU A 46 1.87 -8.81 -1.48
CA LEU A 46 3.09 -7.98 -1.56
C LEU A 46 4.26 -8.73 -2.18
N ALA A 47 4.44 -10.01 -1.86
CA ALA A 47 5.51 -10.82 -2.46
C ALA A 47 5.28 -11.05 -3.96
N ALA A 48 4.04 -11.32 -4.37
CA ALA A 48 3.67 -11.46 -5.77
C ALA A 48 3.90 -10.16 -6.56
N VAL A 49 3.42 -9.02 -6.03
CA VAL A 49 3.63 -7.70 -6.64
C VAL A 49 5.12 -7.37 -6.75
N ALA A 50 5.91 -7.64 -5.70
CA ALA A 50 7.36 -7.44 -5.75
C ALA A 50 8.04 -8.33 -6.78
N LEU A 51 7.63 -9.60 -6.89
CA LEU A 51 8.17 -10.53 -7.87
C LEU A 51 7.87 -10.07 -9.30
N GLU A 52 6.63 -9.70 -9.60
CA GLU A 52 6.22 -9.20 -10.92
C GLU A 52 7.01 -7.93 -11.27
N TYR A 53 7.05 -6.96 -10.35
CA TYR A 53 7.81 -5.73 -10.55
C TYR A 53 9.31 -5.96 -10.79
N LEU A 54 9.91 -6.97 -10.16
CA LEU A 54 11.33 -7.31 -10.29
C LEU A 54 11.66 -8.24 -11.47
N ARG A 55 10.65 -8.78 -12.15
CA ARG A 55 10.83 -9.72 -13.28
C ARG A 55 10.32 -9.19 -14.60
N ASP A 56 9.44 -8.20 -14.58
CA ASP A 56 8.88 -7.56 -15.76
C ASP A 56 9.37 -6.10 -15.88
N ASP A 57 10.37 -5.90 -16.73
CA ASP A 57 10.96 -4.57 -16.98
C ASP A 57 9.94 -3.59 -17.61
N ALA A 58 8.97 -4.09 -18.38
CA ALA A 58 7.95 -3.25 -18.99
C ALA A 58 6.97 -2.74 -17.93
N LEU A 59 6.58 -3.60 -16.98
CA LEU A 59 5.80 -3.19 -15.82
C LEU A 59 6.56 -2.18 -14.97
N ALA A 60 7.84 -2.42 -14.66
CA ALA A 60 8.65 -1.49 -13.87
C ALA A 60 8.76 -0.10 -14.54
N ALA A 61 8.95 -0.07 -15.86
CA ALA A 61 8.96 1.17 -16.64
C ALA A 61 7.59 1.88 -16.60
N ALA A 62 6.48 1.14 -16.72
CA ALA A 62 5.13 1.71 -16.65
C ALA A 62 4.83 2.31 -15.28
N VAL A 63 5.19 1.63 -14.18
CA VAL A 63 5.04 2.14 -12.80
C VAL A 63 5.83 3.43 -12.60
N ARG A 64 7.05 3.51 -13.13
CA ARG A 64 7.85 4.74 -13.09
C ARG A 64 7.17 5.86 -13.88
N ALA A 65 6.74 5.59 -15.10
CA ALA A 65 6.09 6.59 -15.95
C ALA A 65 4.82 7.16 -15.29
N ASP A 66 4.00 6.30 -14.70
CA ASP A 66 2.78 6.70 -13.99
C ASP A 66 3.08 7.55 -12.76
N PHE A 67 4.11 7.18 -11.98
CA PHE A 67 4.55 7.97 -10.82
C PHE A 67 5.02 9.38 -11.22
N GLU A 68 5.86 9.50 -12.25
CA GLU A 68 6.31 10.81 -12.72
C GLU A 68 5.14 11.64 -13.30
N ALA A 69 4.21 11.01 -14.02
CA ALA A 69 3.01 11.68 -14.54
C ALA A 69 2.08 12.18 -13.43
N SER A 70 2.04 11.49 -12.29
CA SER A 70 1.18 11.80 -11.13
C SER A 70 1.78 12.85 -10.17
N GLY A 71 2.86 13.53 -10.56
CA GLY A 71 3.54 14.57 -9.77
C GLY A 71 4.93 14.17 -9.29
N GLY A 72 5.30 12.89 -9.44
CA GLY A 72 6.66 12.40 -9.24
C GLY A 72 7.25 12.72 -7.86
N LEU A 73 8.56 12.97 -7.88
CA LEU A 73 9.32 13.37 -6.70
C LEU A 73 8.87 14.73 -6.17
N VAL A 74 8.38 14.75 -4.93
CA VAL A 74 8.10 16.02 -4.23
C VAL A 74 9.36 16.58 -3.60
N ASP A 75 9.80 17.75 -4.08
CA ASP A 75 10.87 18.54 -3.48
C ASP A 75 10.35 19.25 -2.22
N VAL A 76 10.47 18.56 -1.07
CA VAL A 76 9.99 19.06 0.21
C VAL A 76 10.66 20.37 0.62
N PRO A 77 12.00 20.55 0.52
CA PRO A 77 12.65 21.84 0.73
C PRO A 77 12.06 22.99 -0.10
N ALA A 78 11.79 22.77 -1.39
CA ALA A 78 11.27 23.81 -2.28
C ALA A 78 9.82 24.25 -1.95
N LEU A 79 9.05 23.44 -1.20
CA LEU A 79 7.68 23.80 -0.80
C LEU A 79 7.61 24.87 0.30
N PHE A 80 8.72 25.11 1.00
CA PHE A 80 8.78 26.04 2.14
C PHE A 80 9.78 27.19 1.92
N GLY A 81 10.33 27.33 0.71
CA GLY A 81 11.29 28.38 0.31
C GLY A 81 10.62 29.62 -0.29
#